data_AF-A0A8S0FQ12-F1
#
_entry.id   AF-A0A8S0FQ12-F1
#
_cell.length_a   1.000
_cell.length_b   1.000
_cell.length_c   1.000
_cell.angle_alpha   90.00
_cell.angle_beta   90.00
_cell.angle_gamma   90.00
#
_symmetry.space_group_name_H-M   'P 1'
#
loop_
_entity.id
_entity.type
_entity.pdbx_description
1 polymer ?
#
loop_
_entity_poly.entity_id
_entity_poly.type
_entity_poly.pdbx_seq_one_letter_code
_entity_poly.pdbx_strand_id
1 'polypeptide(L)'
;MPDSLTRWRITARGMNGDGLVGQGRAYLRSEKNLYMKWSMPTVYRMGDKPAAGLFIFSQQDNEPVALVTKFAGAEMRQTLTLHKGANYISLTQNIQQSGLLSAELQQNGQVQDSISTKLSFVDNRWPVEQQKNVMLGGGDNALMLPEQASNIRLQSSETPQEIFRNNLDALVDEPWGGVINTGSRLIPLSLAWRSLADHQSAAANDIRQMIQDNRLRLMQLAGPGARFTWWGEDGNGDAFLTAWAWYADWQASQALGVTQQPEYWQHMLDSYAEQADNMPLLHRALVLAWAQEMNLPCKTLLKGLDEAIARRGTKT
;
A
#
# COMPACT_ATOMS: atom_id res chain seq x y z
N MET A 1 23.21 16.88 -7.45
CA MET A 1 22.80 15.77 -8.35
C MET A 1 22.28 14.64 -7.47
N PRO A 2 21.27 13.85 -7.91
CA PRO A 2 20.79 12.70 -7.15
C PRO A 2 21.92 11.70 -6.89
N ASP A 3 21.82 10.91 -5.83
CA ASP A 3 22.76 9.83 -5.53
C ASP A 3 22.55 8.64 -6.48
N SER A 4 22.96 8.84 -7.73
CA SER A 4 22.83 7.87 -8.81
C SER A 4 24.05 7.97 -9.71
N LEU A 5 24.64 6.81 -10.00
CA LEU A 5 25.81 6.67 -10.86
C LEU A 5 25.35 6.47 -12.29
N THR A 6 25.20 7.58 -13.02
CA THR A 6 24.63 7.57 -14.37
C THR A 6 25.08 8.79 -15.19
N ARG A 7 24.78 8.75 -16.49
CA ARG A 7 24.90 9.91 -17.37
C ARG A 7 23.54 10.61 -17.47
N TRP A 8 23.50 11.84 -16.98
CA TRP A 8 22.35 12.72 -17.07
C TRP A 8 22.33 13.45 -18.41
N ARG A 9 21.14 13.53 -19.02
CA ARG A 9 20.86 14.40 -20.16
C ARG A 9 19.97 15.54 -19.69
N ILE A 10 20.46 16.76 -19.81
CA ILE A 10 19.73 17.99 -19.45
C ILE A 10 19.25 18.63 -20.75
N THR A 11 17.95 18.91 -20.86
CA THR A 11 17.36 19.62 -22.00
C THR A 11 16.62 20.84 -21.50
N ALA A 12 17.02 22.02 -21.98
CA ALA A 12 16.34 23.27 -21.70
C ALA A 12 15.57 23.71 -22.95
N ARG A 13 14.31 24.11 -22.79
CA ARG A 13 13.48 24.70 -23.85
C ARG A 13 12.99 26.06 -23.37
N GLY A 14 13.02 27.06 -24.24
CA GLY A 14 12.59 28.41 -23.94
C GLY A 14 11.77 29.01 -25.09
N MET A 15 10.90 29.95 -24.75
CA MET A 15 10.12 30.74 -25.69
C MET A 15 10.17 32.20 -25.23
N ASN A 16 10.39 33.15 -26.14
CA ASN A 16 10.34 34.58 -25.82
C ASN A 16 8.92 35.16 -26.06
N GLY A 17 8.72 36.43 -25.69
CA GLY A 17 7.43 37.12 -25.84
C GLY A 17 6.95 37.29 -27.29
N ASP A 18 7.87 37.22 -28.25
CA ASP A 18 7.58 37.27 -29.70
C ASP A 18 7.24 35.88 -30.27
N GLY A 19 7.24 34.84 -29.43
CA GLY A 19 6.96 33.46 -29.80
C GLY A 19 8.12 32.71 -30.45
N LEU A 20 9.34 33.24 -30.42
CA LEU A 20 10.54 32.52 -30.83
C LEU A 20 10.86 31.43 -29.80
N VAL A 21 11.03 30.22 -30.29
CA VAL A 21 11.35 29.04 -29.48
C VAL A 21 12.81 28.62 -29.67
N GLY A 22 13.42 28.10 -28.61
CA GLY A 22 14.78 27.57 -28.62
C GLY A 22 14.93 26.33 -27.73
N GLN A 23 15.92 25.50 -28.03
CA GLN A 23 16.26 24.33 -27.22
C GLN A 23 17.78 24.16 -27.09
N GLY A 24 18.25 23.95 -25.86
CA GLY A 24 19.63 23.55 -25.54
C GLY A 24 19.68 22.14 -24.95
N ARG A 25 20.78 21.41 -25.20
CA ARG A 25 21.02 20.07 -24.64
C ARG A 25 22.43 19.99 -24.08
N ALA A 26 22.59 19.37 -22.91
CA ALA A 26 23.87 19.09 -22.28
C ALA A 26 23.87 17.70 -21.62
N TYR A 27 25.07 17.17 -21.39
CA TYR A 27 25.25 15.89 -20.71
C TYR A 27 26.20 16.05 -19.52
N LEU A 28 25.90 15.40 -18.42
CA LEU A 28 26.72 15.38 -17.21
C LEU A 28 26.83 13.94 -16.69
N ARG A 29 28.03 13.49 -16.33
CA ARG A 29 28.22 12.18 -15.69
C ARG A 29 28.27 12.36 -14.18
N SER A 30 27.57 11.48 -13.47
CA SER A 30 27.62 11.35 -12.02
C SER A 30 28.34 10.03 -11.72
N GLU A 31 29.52 10.12 -11.12
CA GLU A 31 30.41 8.99 -10.86
C GLU A 31 30.93 9.09 -9.40
N LYS A 32 31.16 7.95 -8.75
CA LYS A 32 31.81 7.84 -7.44
C LYS A 32 32.98 6.87 -7.58
N ASN A 33 34.12 7.22 -6.99
CA ASN A 33 35.32 6.36 -7.01
C ASN A 33 35.15 5.13 -6.13
N LEU A 34 34.39 5.27 -5.04
CA LEU A 34 34.10 4.23 -4.06
C LEU A 34 32.62 4.34 -3.67
N TYR A 35 31.89 3.22 -3.70
CA TYR A 35 30.51 3.16 -3.24
C TYR A 35 30.12 1.76 -2.78
N MET A 36 29.07 1.67 -1.96
CA MET A 36 28.57 0.43 -1.38
C MET A 36 27.18 0.07 -1.91
N LYS A 37 26.89 -1.23 -1.96
CA LYS A 37 25.53 -1.75 -2.19
C LYS A 37 25.21 -2.85 -1.19
N TRP A 38 24.02 -2.75 -0.62
CA TRP A 38 23.44 -3.79 0.22
C TRP A 38 23.13 -5.05 -0.60
N SER A 39 23.39 -6.22 -0.04
CA SER A 39 23.20 -7.52 -0.74
C SER A 39 22.42 -8.56 0.07
N MET A 40 21.83 -8.17 1.20
CA MET A 40 21.18 -9.12 2.12
C MET A 40 19.67 -8.92 2.21
N PRO A 41 18.90 -9.90 2.71
CA PRO A 41 17.55 -9.67 3.17
C PRO A 41 17.50 -8.61 4.28
N THR A 42 16.37 -7.93 4.39
CA THR A 42 16.07 -6.98 5.48
C THR A 42 15.13 -7.56 6.53
N VAL A 43 14.57 -8.74 6.26
CA VAL A 43 13.66 -9.46 7.16
C VAL A 43 14.19 -10.87 7.39
N TYR A 44 14.27 -11.25 8.66
CA TYR A 44 14.73 -12.55 9.16
C TYR A 44 13.72 -13.08 10.16
N ARG A 45 13.81 -14.38 10.48
CA ARG A 45 13.01 -14.97 11.55
C ARG A 45 13.77 -14.99 12.87
N MET A 46 13.06 -14.93 13.98
CA MET A 46 13.65 -15.07 15.31
C MET A 46 14.43 -16.39 15.40
N GLY A 47 15.71 -16.29 15.80
CA GLY A 47 16.65 -17.41 15.86
C GLY A 47 17.58 -17.54 14.65
N ASP A 48 17.31 -16.84 13.54
CA ASP A 48 18.23 -16.80 12.40
C ASP A 48 19.57 -16.17 12.80
N LYS A 49 20.65 -16.66 12.17
CA LYS A 49 22.00 -16.13 12.31
C LYS A 49 22.55 -15.77 10.94
N PRO A 50 22.10 -14.66 10.34
CA PRO A 50 22.47 -14.29 9.00
C PRO A 50 23.97 -14.02 8.87
N ALA A 51 24.59 -14.62 7.86
CA ALA A 51 25.93 -14.26 7.42
C ALA A 51 25.85 -12.99 6.57
N ALA A 52 25.91 -11.83 7.22
CA ALA A 52 25.76 -10.55 6.53
C ALA A 52 26.99 -10.23 5.66
N GLY A 53 26.74 -9.55 4.54
CA GLY A 53 27.76 -9.01 3.67
C GLY A 53 27.24 -7.86 2.83
N LEU A 54 28.15 -7.11 2.24
CA LEU A 54 27.85 -6.02 1.31
C LEU A 54 28.82 -6.04 0.13
N PHE A 55 28.44 -5.40 -0.98
CA PHE A 55 29.37 -5.16 -2.08
C PHE A 55 29.96 -3.77 -1.96
N ILE A 56 31.28 -3.68 -2.12
CA ILE A 56 32.00 -2.41 -2.30
C ILE A 56 32.54 -2.36 -3.72
N PHE A 57 32.22 -1.28 -4.42
CA PHE A 57 32.69 -1.03 -5.77
C PHE A 57 33.80 0.02 -5.73
N SER A 58 34.95 -0.32 -6.29
CA SER A 58 36.11 0.57 -6.40
C SER A 58 36.45 0.84 -7.86
N GLN A 59 36.71 2.10 -8.21
CA GLN A 59 37.32 2.47 -9.50
C GLN A 59 38.85 2.56 -9.42
N GLN A 60 39.38 2.49 -8.20
CA GLN A 60 40.79 2.49 -7.86
C GLN A 60 41.27 1.04 -7.65
N ASP A 61 42.58 0.82 -7.67
CA ASP A 61 43.16 -0.50 -7.51
C ASP A 61 44.16 -0.50 -6.35
N ASN A 62 44.00 -1.45 -5.44
CA ASN A 62 44.88 -1.71 -4.28
C ASN A 62 45.05 -0.55 -3.30
N GLU A 63 44.11 0.39 -3.26
CA GLU A 63 44.09 1.47 -2.27
C GLU A 63 43.47 0.99 -0.95
N PRO A 64 44.08 1.27 0.21
CA PRO A 64 43.53 0.91 1.51
C PRO A 64 42.31 1.77 1.85
N VAL A 65 41.26 1.13 2.32
CA VAL A 65 40.04 1.78 2.81
C VAL A 65 39.64 1.17 4.16
N ALA A 66 38.89 1.90 4.96
CA ALA A 66 38.32 1.41 6.21
C ALA A 66 36.81 1.29 6.08
N LEU A 67 36.27 0.10 6.34
CA LEU A 67 34.85 -0.13 6.52
C LEU A 67 34.52 -0.01 8.01
N VAL A 68 33.59 0.87 8.35
CA VAL A 68 33.09 1.04 9.73
C VAL A 68 31.62 0.63 9.75
N THR A 69 31.28 -0.39 10.54
CA THR A 69 29.89 -0.85 10.70
C THR A 69 29.39 -0.60 12.11
N LYS A 70 28.11 -0.22 12.23
CA LYS A 70 27.45 0.01 13.52
C LYS A 70 26.14 -0.76 13.56
N PHE A 71 25.93 -1.50 14.64
CA PHE A 71 24.68 -2.22 14.87
C PHE A 71 24.50 -2.49 16.36
N ALA A 72 23.30 -2.26 16.88
CA ALA A 72 22.96 -2.53 18.27
C ALA A 72 23.95 -1.92 19.30
N GLY A 73 24.45 -0.72 19.02
CA GLY A 73 25.43 -0.02 19.87
C GLY A 73 26.88 -0.50 19.73
N ALA A 74 27.14 -1.59 18.99
CA ALA A 74 28.50 -2.05 18.70
C ALA A 74 29.01 -1.45 17.39
N GLU A 75 30.24 -0.92 17.42
CA GLU A 75 30.98 -0.45 16.24
C GLU A 75 32.12 -1.43 15.92
N MET A 76 32.29 -1.77 14.65
CA MET A 76 33.42 -2.54 14.14
C MET A 76 34.11 -1.77 13.02
N ARG A 77 35.44 -1.83 12.98
CA ARG A 77 36.27 -1.22 11.95
C ARG A 77 37.14 -2.29 11.30
N GLN A 78 37.08 -2.39 9.98
CA GLN A 78 37.87 -3.32 9.17
C GLN A 78 38.66 -2.57 8.11
N THR A 79 39.98 -2.76 8.06
CA THR A 79 40.81 -2.27 6.96
C THR A 79 40.72 -3.24 5.78
N LEU A 80 40.50 -2.71 4.59
CA LEU A 80 40.31 -3.47 3.35
C LEU A 80 41.28 -2.96 2.29
N THR A 81 41.76 -3.87 1.46
CA THR A 81 42.43 -3.56 0.19
C THR A 81 41.52 -4.03 -0.92
N LEU A 82 41.00 -3.10 -1.73
CA LEU A 82 40.02 -3.40 -2.76
C LEU A 82 40.69 -3.51 -4.13
N HIS A 83 40.29 -4.51 -4.91
CA HIS A 83 40.61 -4.51 -6.33
C HIS A 83 39.63 -3.62 -7.08
N LYS A 84 40.02 -3.17 -8.28
CA LYS A 84 39.09 -2.46 -9.17
C LYS A 84 37.87 -3.33 -9.50
N GLY A 85 36.68 -2.74 -9.43
CA GLY A 85 35.41 -3.41 -9.63
C GLY A 85 34.69 -3.76 -8.33
N ALA A 86 33.92 -4.85 -8.35
CA ALA A 86 33.06 -5.27 -7.24
C ALA A 86 33.82 -6.18 -6.26
N ASN A 87 33.77 -5.86 -4.97
CA ASN A 87 34.39 -6.60 -3.89
C ASN A 87 33.28 -7.03 -2.92
N TYR A 88 33.13 -8.32 -2.63
CA TYR A 88 32.19 -8.80 -1.61
C TYR A 88 32.89 -8.82 -0.24
N ILE A 89 32.29 -8.14 0.74
CA ILE A 89 32.83 -8.04 2.09
C ILE A 89 31.84 -8.65 3.08
N SER A 90 32.25 -9.73 3.75
CA SER A 90 31.50 -10.30 4.86
C SER A 90 31.61 -9.42 6.11
N LEU A 91 30.49 -9.19 6.77
CA LEU A 91 30.43 -8.45 8.02
C LEU A 91 30.58 -9.41 9.20
N THR A 92 31.41 -9.03 10.18
CA THR A 92 31.62 -9.81 11.41
C THR A 92 30.64 -9.45 12.53
N GLN A 93 29.69 -8.56 12.25
CA GLN A 93 28.73 -8.06 13.21
C GLN A 93 27.78 -9.19 13.67
N ASN A 94 27.53 -9.28 14.97
CA ASN A 94 26.55 -10.23 15.50
C ASN A 94 25.12 -9.70 15.31
N ILE A 95 24.43 -10.17 14.27
CA ILE A 95 23.08 -9.74 13.89
C ILE A 95 22.07 -10.83 14.32
N GLN A 96 21.43 -10.63 15.46
CA GLN A 96 20.45 -11.58 16.04
C GLN A 96 19.17 -10.90 16.55
N GLN A 97 18.98 -9.62 16.22
CA GLN A 97 17.83 -8.84 16.65
C GLN A 97 17.46 -7.79 15.61
N SER A 98 16.27 -7.20 15.72
CA SER A 98 15.89 -6.05 14.90
C SER A 98 16.76 -4.83 15.24
N GLY A 99 17.05 -3.99 14.24
CA GLY A 99 17.82 -2.77 14.47
C GLY A 99 18.26 -2.09 13.18
N LEU A 100 18.81 -0.89 13.31
CA LEU A 100 19.45 -0.20 12.20
C LEU A 100 20.91 -0.66 12.11
N LEU A 101 21.27 -1.27 10.98
CA LEU A 101 22.67 -1.52 10.63
C LEU A 101 23.13 -0.40 9.72
N SER A 102 24.19 0.29 10.11
CA SER A 102 24.85 1.28 9.24
C SER A 102 26.27 0.84 8.90
N ALA A 103 26.72 1.22 7.71
CA ALA A 103 28.08 1.02 7.23
C ALA A 103 28.58 2.32 6.60
N GLU A 104 29.81 2.70 6.92
CA GLU A 104 30.53 3.83 6.34
C GLU A 104 31.82 3.33 5.69
N LEU A 105 32.07 3.76 4.47
CA LEU A 105 33.32 3.52 3.77
C LEU A 105 34.19 4.77 3.89
N GLN A 106 35.33 4.64 4.57
CA GLN A 106 36.25 5.74 4.85
C GLN A 106 37.56 5.55 4.08
N GLN A 107 38.03 6.61 3.43
CA GLN A 107 39.34 6.67 2.78
C GLN A 107 40.01 7.98 3.16
N ASN A 108 41.29 7.94 3.56
CA ASN A 108 42.06 9.12 3.97
C ASN A 108 41.37 9.96 5.07
N GLY A 109 40.69 9.30 6.01
CA GLY A 109 39.98 9.95 7.11
C GLY A 109 38.65 10.62 6.70
N GLN A 110 38.21 10.50 5.45
CA GLN A 110 36.96 11.04 4.94
C GLN A 110 35.97 9.93 4.59
N VAL A 111 34.69 10.12 4.92
CA VAL A 111 33.61 9.21 4.50
C VAL A 111 33.36 9.41 3.01
N GLN A 112 33.55 8.34 2.23
CA GLN A 112 33.34 8.32 0.78
C GLN A 112 31.90 7.92 0.43
N ASP A 113 31.33 7.00 1.20
CA ASP A 113 29.97 6.52 1.01
C ASP A 113 29.42 5.96 2.33
N SER A 114 28.10 5.96 2.47
CA SER A 114 27.43 5.36 3.62
C SER A 114 26.10 4.72 3.23
N ILE A 115 25.75 3.65 3.94
CA ILE A 115 24.47 2.97 3.79
C ILE A 115 23.91 2.64 5.16
N SER A 116 22.59 2.72 5.29
CA SER A 116 21.88 2.30 6.50
C SER A 116 20.68 1.46 6.11
N THR A 117 20.47 0.35 6.79
CA THR A 117 19.40 -0.60 6.49
C THR A 117 18.76 -1.08 7.77
N LYS A 118 17.43 -0.95 7.85
CA LYS A 118 16.64 -1.48 8.95
C LYS A 118 16.50 -2.99 8.77
N LEU A 119 16.96 -3.74 9.76
CA LEU A 119 16.79 -5.18 9.85
C LEU A 119 15.63 -5.49 10.79
N SER A 120 14.76 -6.40 10.37
CA SER A 120 13.60 -6.84 11.14
C SER A 120 13.68 -8.34 11.39
N PHE A 121 13.63 -8.74 12.65
CA PHE A 121 13.44 -10.13 13.06
C PHE A 121 11.97 -10.32 13.44
N VAL A 122 11.27 -11.18 12.70
CA VAL A 122 9.85 -11.50 12.92
C VAL A 122 9.71 -12.84 13.62
N ASP A 123 8.65 -13.00 14.41
CA ASP A 123 8.36 -14.27 15.06
C ASP A 123 8.17 -15.39 14.02
N ASN A 124 8.52 -16.63 14.40
CA ASN A 124 8.23 -17.82 13.60
C ASN A 124 6.73 -18.13 13.57
N ARG A 125 5.98 -17.64 14.55
CA ARG A 125 4.54 -17.82 14.67
C ARG A 125 3.81 -16.70 13.92
N TRP A 126 2.68 -17.05 13.32
CA TRP A 126 1.78 -16.06 12.76
C TRP A 126 1.06 -15.34 13.92
N PRO A 127 1.32 -14.05 14.16
CA PRO A 127 0.56 -13.31 15.17
C PRO A 127 -0.89 -13.22 14.70
N VAL A 128 -1.82 -13.44 15.62
CA VAL A 128 -3.24 -13.17 15.39
C VAL A 128 -3.57 -11.89 16.13
N GLU A 129 -3.99 -10.88 15.39
CA GLU A 129 -4.46 -9.64 16.00
C GLU A 129 -5.70 -9.93 16.85
N GLN A 130 -5.69 -9.43 18.08
CA GLN A 130 -6.83 -9.50 18.98
C GLN A 130 -7.17 -8.13 19.49
N GLN A 131 -8.44 -7.77 19.37
CA GLN A 131 -9.00 -6.55 19.89
C GLN A 131 -9.94 -6.86 21.05
N LYS A 132 -9.79 -6.11 22.14
CA LYS A 132 -10.66 -6.19 23.30
C LYS A 132 -11.17 -4.81 23.65
N ASN A 133 -12.48 -4.61 23.53
CA ASN A 133 -13.13 -3.38 23.95
C ASN A 133 -13.41 -3.46 25.46
N VAL A 134 -12.97 -2.46 26.21
CA VAL A 134 -13.22 -2.34 27.65
C VAL A 134 -14.03 -1.06 27.88
N MET A 135 -15.24 -1.21 28.39
CA MET A 135 -16.02 -0.06 28.87
C MET A 135 -15.49 0.36 30.23
N LEU A 136 -15.01 1.60 30.34
CA LEU A 136 -14.42 2.13 31.55
C LEU A 136 -15.53 2.61 32.51
N GLY A 137 -15.51 2.10 33.74
CA GLY A 137 -16.28 2.62 34.86
C GLY A 137 -15.42 3.43 35.83
N GLY A 138 -16.05 4.04 36.84
CA GLY A 138 -15.32 4.66 37.95
C GLY A 138 -14.58 3.61 38.79
N GLY A 139 -13.32 3.89 39.15
CA GLY A 139 -12.45 2.97 39.89
C GLY A 139 -11.55 2.12 38.98
N ASP A 140 -11.12 0.97 39.47
CA ASP A 140 -10.17 0.08 38.78
C ASP A 140 -10.86 -0.75 37.70
N ASN A 141 -10.29 -0.74 36.49
CA ASN A 141 -10.78 -1.51 35.34
C ASN A 141 -9.73 -2.54 34.93
N ALA A 142 -9.97 -3.82 35.23
CA ALA A 142 -8.98 -4.89 34.98
C ALA A 142 -8.89 -5.28 33.49
N LEU A 143 -7.69 -5.20 32.92
CA LEU A 143 -7.38 -5.68 31.57
C LEU A 143 -6.56 -6.97 31.61
N MET A 144 -7.23 -8.12 31.46
CA MET A 144 -6.55 -9.41 31.30
C MET A 144 -6.07 -9.58 29.86
N LEU A 145 -4.75 -9.74 29.70
CA LEU A 145 -4.08 -10.03 28.44
C LEU A 145 -3.55 -11.47 28.44
N PRO A 146 -3.56 -12.18 27.30
CA PRO A 146 -2.88 -13.47 27.17
C PRO A 146 -1.39 -13.35 27.51
N GLU A 147 -0.78 -14.39 28.10
CA GLU A 147 0.66 -14.37 28.49
C GLU A 147 1.61 -14.08 27.31
N GLN A 148 1.21 -14.48 26.11
CA GLN A 148 1.97 -14.29 24.87
C GLN A 148 1.62 -12.98 24.12
N ALA A 149 0.84 -12.08 24.74
CA ALA A 149 0.51 -10.80 24.14
C ALA A 149 1.78 -9.95 23.95
N SER A 150 1.97 -9.47 22.73
CA SER A 150 3.08 -8.58 22.34
C SER A 150 2.54 -7.46 21.46
N ASN A 151 3.29 -6.37 21.31
CA ASN A 151 2.88 -5.17 20.54
C ASN A 151 1.51 -4.60 20.97
N ILE A 152 1.26 -4.52 22.27
CA ILE A 152 -0.01 -4.07 22.84
C ILE A 152 -0.20 -2.57 22.59
N ARG A 153 -1.31 -2.20 21.96
CA ARG A 153 -1.75 -0.82 21.79
C ARG A 153 -3.03 -0.59 22.61
N LEU A 154 -3.03 0.45 23.45
CA LEU A 154 -4.22 0.91 24.15
C LEU A 154 -4.71 2.20 23.49
N GLN A 155 -6.00 2.25 23.18
CA GLN A 155 -6.65 3.44 22.62
C GLN A 155 -7.90 3.73 23.44
N SER A 156 -8.08 5.00 23.82
CA SER A 156 -9.33 5.49 24.40
C SER A 156 -10.22 6.04 23.30
N SER A 157 -11.53 5.88 23.46
CA SER A 157 -12.53 6.48 22.58
C SER A 157 -13.75 6.81 23.42
N GLU A 158 -14.22 8.04 23.30
CA GLU A 158 -15.40 8.55 23.99
C GLU A 158 -16.61 8.59 23.07
N THR A 159 -16.38 8.56 21.75
CA THR A 159 -17.44 8.61 20.74
C THR A 159 -17.35 7.48 19.70
N PRO A 160 -18.48 7.06 19.09
CA PRO A 160 -18.48 6.11 17.98
C PRO A 160 -17.60 6.54 16.79
N GLN A 161 -17.48 7.85 16.54
CA GLN A 161 -16.63 8.42 15.50
C GLN A 161 -15.15 8.19 15.77
N GLU A 162 -14.72 8.29 17.03
CA GLU A 162 -13.35 7.97 17.44
C GLU A 162 -13.04 6.49 17.34
N ILE A 163 -13.99 5.63 17.70
CA ILE A 163 -13.86 4.17 17.48
C ILE A 163 -13.66 3.90 15.99
N PHE A 164 -14.51 4.46 15.12
CA PHE A 164 -14.35 4.29 13.68
C PHE A 164 -12.98 4.75 13.19
N ARG A 165 -12.56 5.98 13.57
CA ARG A 165 -11.26 6.55 13.19
C ARG A 165 -10.09 5.68 13.65
N ASN A 166 -10.16 5.15 14.87
CA ASN A 166 -9.10 4.31 15.44
C ASN A 166 -8.94 2.96 14.73
N ASN A 167 -9.99 2.47 14.08
CA ASN A 167 -9.96 1.23 13.29
C ASN A 167 -9.71 1.48 11.79
N LEU A 168 -9.63 2.74 11.33
CA LEU A 168 -9.39 3.06 9.92
C LEU A 168 -8.04 2.53 9.43
N ASP A 169 -6.98 2.67 10.22
CA ASP A 169 -5.64 2.19 9.84
C ASP A 169 -5.66 0.70 9.49
N ALA A 170 -6.36 -0.12 10.31
CA ALA A 170 -6.51 -1.55 10.07
C ALA A 170 -7.35 -1.87 8.81
N LEU A 171 -8.37 -1.07 8.52
CA LEU A 171 -9.19 -1.19 7.30
C LEU A 171 -8.44 -0.74 6.03
N VAL A 172 -7.39 0.07 6.20
CA VAL A 172 -6.57 0.63 5.15
C VAL A 172 -5.40 -0.29 4.76
N ASP A 173 -4.80 -0.97 5.74
CA ASP A 173 -3.55 -1.72 5.59
C ASP A 173 -3.68 -3.14 4.96
N GLU A 174 -4.86 -3.55 4.48
CA GLU A 174 -5.07 -4.90 3.95
C GLU A 174 -4.33 -5.14 2.62
N PRO A 175 -3.26 -5.95 2.51
CA PRO A 175 -2.29 -5.88 1.40
C PRO A 175 -2.74 -6.48 0.05
N TRP A 176 -3.89 -7.15 -0.03
CA TRP A 176 -4.28 -7.94 -1.20
C TRP A 176 -5.01 -7.11 -2.27
N GLY A 177 -4.83 -7.46 -3.55
CA GLY A 177 -5.07 -6.58 -4.70
C GLY A 177 -6.08 -7.07 -5.75
N GLY A 178 -6.99 -7.97 -5.36
CA GLY A 178 -8.13 -8.38 -6.20
C GLY A 178 -9.26 -7.36 -6.17
N VAL A 179 -10.28 -7.55 -7.00
CA VAL A 179 -11.39 -6.60 -7.16
C VAL A 179 -12.13 -6.34 -5.85
N ILE A 180 -12.44 -7.40 -5.09
CA ILE A 180 -13.11 -7.23 -3.80
C ILE A 180 -12.26 -6.40 -2.86
N ASN A 181 -10.99 -6.75 -2.66
CA ASN A 181 -10.13 -6.04 -1.73
C ASN A 181 -9.95 -4.57 -2.14
N THR A 182 -9.70 -4.30 -3.43
CA THR A 182 -9.59 -2.91 -3.95
C THR A 182 -10.90 -2.13 -3.72
N GLY A 183 -12.06 -2.71 -4.04
CA GLY A 183 -13.36 -2.07 -3.77
C GLY A 183 -13.63 -1.88 -2.28
N SER A 184 -13.29 -2.87 -1.45
CA SER A 184 -13.49 -2.85 0.00
C SER A 184 -12.66 -1.79 0.70
N ARG A 185 -11.50 -1.40 0.16
CA ARG A 185 -10.72 -0.27 0.68
C ARG A 185 -11.36 1.09 0.37
N LEU A 186 -12.07 1.23 -0.74
CA LEU A 186 -12.66 2.50 -1.15
C LEU A 186 -13.75 2.98 -0.18
N ILE A 187 -14.56 2.07 0.36
CA ILE A 187 -15.64 2.42 1.30
C ILE A 187 -15.11 3.07 2.60
N PRO A 188 -14.23 2.43 3.40
CA PRO A 188 -13.71 3.02 4.62
C PRO A 188 -12.88 4.28 4.34
N LEU A 189 -12.12 4.33 3.24
CA LEU A 189 -11.41 5.54 2.83
C LEU A 189 -12.35 6.71 2.53
N SER A 190 -13.47 6.43 1.86
CA SER A 190 -14.50 7.43 1.54
C SER A 190 -15.15 7.99 2.81
N LEU A 191 -15.44 7.12 3.77
CA LEU A 191 -15.97 7.51 5.08
C LEU A 191 -14.94 8.31 5.89
N ALA A 192 -13.68 7.86 5.89
CA ALA A 192 -12.57 8.57 6.52
C ALA A 192 -12.45 9.99 5.99
N TRP A 193 -12.40 10.15 4.67
CA TRP A 193 -12.34 11.44 3.99
C TRP A 193 -13.50 12.36 4.42
N ARG A 194 -14.74 11.88 4.34
CA ARG A 194 -15.93 12.65 4.74
C ARG A 194 -15.94 13.06 6.22
N SER A 195 -15.23 12.31 7.09
CA SER A 195 -15.15 12.59 8.52
C SER A 195 -14.11 13.65 8.90
N LEU A 196 -13.23 14.05 7.97
CA LEU A 196 -12.18 15.02 8.25
C LEU A 196 -12.75 16.42 8.46
N ALA A 197 -12.30 17.08 9.52
CA ALA A 197 -12.64 18.47 9.79
C ALA A 197 -11.96 19.44 8.80
N ASP A 198 -10.72 19.11 8.37
CA ASP A 198 -9.95 19.90 7.41
C ASP A 198 -9.41 19.03 6.27
N HIS A 199 -9.90 19.31 5.07
CA HIS A 199 -9.56 18.62 3.83
C HIS A 199 -8.28 19.16 3.16
N GLN A 200 -7.60 20.15 3.75
CA GLN A 200 -6.35 20.71 3.25
C GLN A 200 -5.11 20.18 3.99
N SER A 201 -5.30 19.45 5.09
CA SER A 201 -4.24 18.87 5.90
C SER A 201 -3.42 17.81 5.12
N ALA A 202 -2.19 17.54 5.58
CA ALA A 202 -1.35 16.49 4.98
C ALA A 202 -2.03 15.11 5.02
N ALA A 203 -2.65 14.75 6.15
CA ALA A 203 -3.41 13.51 6.29
C ALA A 203 -4.62 13.43 5.34
N ALA A 204 -5.29 14.56 5.08
CA ALA A 204 -6.34 14.61 4.08
C ALA A 204 -5.78 14.31 2.68
N ASN A 205 -4.66 14.93 2.31
CA ASN A 205 -4.02 14.69 1.01
C ASN A 205 -3.61 13.21 0.85
N ASP A 206 -3.11 12.57 1.91
CA ASP A 206 -2.76 11.15 1.90
C ASP A 206 -4.01 10.29 1.65
N ILE A 207 -5.10 10.48 2.39
CA ILE A 207 -6.36 9.74 2.21
C ILE A 207 -6.91 9.97 0.79
N ARG A 208 -6.90 11.21 0.31
CA ARG A 208 -7.34 11.55 -1.05
C ARG A 208 -6.54 10.80 -2.11
N GLN A 209 -5.21 10.78 -1.96
CA GLN A 209 -4.33 10.06 -2.87
C GLN A 209 -4.63 8.56 -2.84
N MET A 210 -4.82 7.98 -1.67
CA MET A 210 -5.18 6.57 -1.51
C MET A 210 -6.52 6.22 -2.17
N ILE A 211 -7.53 7.09 -2.05
CA ILE A 211 -8.80 6.90 -2.77
C ILE A 211 -8.54 6.92 -4.28
N GLN A 212 -7.82 7.92 -4.79
CA GLN A 212 -7.52 8.05 -6.22
C GLN A 212 -6.74 6.85 -6.78
N ASP A 213 -5.75 6.36 -6.04
CA ASP A 213 -4.94 5.20 -6.42
C ASP A 213 -5.79 3.93 -6.48
N ASN A 214 -6.67 3.69 -5.49
CA ASN A 214 -7.55 2.54 -5.48
C ASN A 214 -8.62 2.61 -6.58
N ARG A 215 -9.15 3.80 -6.89
CA ARG A 215 -10.07 3.99 -8.03
C ARG A 215 -9.39 3.68 -9.36
N LEU A 216 -8.18 4.20 -9.56
CA LEU A 216 -7.38 3.90 -10.76
C LEU A 216 -7.07 2.40 -10.84
N ARG A 217 -6.71 1.78 -9.72
CA ARG A 217 -6.47 0.34 -9.66
C ARG A 217 -7.72 -0.45 -10.04
N LEU A 218 -8.90 -0.06 -9.56
CA LEU A 218 -10.15 -0.70 -9.94
C LEU A 218 -10.40 -0.57 -11.44
N MET A 219 -10.17 0.60 -12.04
CA MET A 219 -10.26 0.77 -13.50
C MET A 219 -9.30 -0.16 -14.25
N GLN A 220 -8.09 -0.42 -13.73
CA GLN A 220 -7.14 -1.37 -14.33
C GLN A 220 -7.58 -2.83 -14.23
N LEU A 221 -8.45 -3.16 -13.28
CA LEU A 221 -9.02 -4.49 -13.09
C LEU A 221 -10.31 -4.72 -13.90
N ALA A 222 -10.80 -3.69 -14.60
CA ALA A 222 -11.99 -3.79 -15.42
C ALA A 222 -11.68 -4.54 -16.71
N GLY A 223 -12.39 -5.66 -16.94
CA GLY A 223 -12.34 -6.42 -18.17
C GLY A 223 -13.24 -5.83 -19.27
N PRO A 224 -13.42 -6.57 -20.39
CA PRO A 224 -14.30 -6.15 -21.48
C PRO A 224 -15.71 -5.77 -21.01
N GLY A 225 -16.23 -4.66 -21.53
CA GLY A 225 -17.54 -4.14 -21.12
C GLY A 225 -17.58 -3.59 -19.68
N ALA A 226 -16.42 -3.28 -19.11
CA ALA A 226 -16.25 -2.81 -17.72
C ALA A 226 -16.86 -3.75 -16.68
N ARG A 227 -16.70 -5.06 -16.93
CA ARG A 227 -17.10 -6.15 -16.04
C ARG A 227 -15.89 -6.67 -15.27
N PHE A 228 -16.13 -7.21 -14.09
CA PHE A 228 -15.07 -7.58 -13.16
C PHE A 228 -15.05 -9.08 -12.88
N THR A 229 -13.87 -9.67 -12.98
CA THR A 229 -13.55 -11.01 -12.43
C THR A 229 -12.87 -10.83 -11.07
N TRP A 230 -12.51 -11.93 -10.39
CA TRP A 230 -11.91 -11.84 -9.06
C TRP A 230 -10.57 -11.07 -9.03
N TRP A 231 -9.75 -11.25 -10.07
CA TRP A 231 -8.40 -10.66 -10.19
C TRP A 231 -8.25 -9.65 -11.33
N GLY A 232 -9.35 -9.30 -12.02
CA GLY A 232 -9.31 -8.42 -13.19
C GLY A 232 -8.69 -9.06 -14.43
N GLU A 233 -8.72 -10.39 -14.50
CA GLU A 233 -8.28 -11.17 -15.65
C GLU A 233 -9.33 -11.17 -16.78
N ASP A 234 -8.87 -11.46 -17.99
CA ASP A 234 -9.74 -11.69 -19.16
C ASP A 234 -10.68 -12.88 -18.90
N GLY A 235 -11.98 -12.64 -19.03
CA GLY A 235 -12.99 -13.67 -18.79
C GLY A 235 -14.40 -13.09 -18.75
N ASN A 236 -15.39 -13.96 -18.55
CA ASN A 236 -16.74 -13.50 -18.28
C ASN A 236 -16.79 -12.95 -16.85
N GLY A 237 -17.05 -11.64 -16.71
CA GLY A 237 -17.13 -11.01 -15.39
C GLY A 237 -18.28 -11.56 -14.56
N ASP A 238 -18.15 -11.49 -13.25
CA ASP A 238 -19.20 -11.87 -12.30
C ASP A 238 -20.07 -10.65 -11.99
N ALA A 239 -21.40 -10.81 -12.06
CA ALA A 239 -22.33 -9.70 -11.85
C ALA A 239 -22.29 -9.11 -10.43
N PHE A 240 -22.03 -9.92 -9.42
CA PHE A 240 -21.92 -9.44 -8.04
C PHE A 240 -20.61 -8.65 -7.85
N LEU A 241 -19.48 -9.16 -8.34
CA LEU A 241 -18.19 -8.45 -8.32
C LEU A 241 -18.26 -7.14 -9.10
N THR A 242 -18.91 -7.17 -10.27
CA THR A 242 -19.09 -5.98 -11.11
C THR A 242 -19.91 -4.92 -10.37
N ALA A 243 -21.03 -5.32 -9.77
CA ALA A 243 -21.85 -4.43 -8.96
C ALA A 243 -21.11 -3.87 -7.75
N TRP A 244 -20.34 -4.70 -7.04
CA TRP A 244 -19.54 -4.26 -5.90
C TRP A 244 -18.48 -3.23 -6.29
N ALA A 245 -17.74 -3.49 -7.37
CA ALA A 245 -16.72 -2.59 -7.88
C ALA A 245 -17.30 -1.22 -8.24
N TRP A 246 -18.39 -1.22 -9.02
CA TRP A 246 -19.07 0.03 -9.40
C TRP A 246 -19.66 0.76 -8.19
N TYR A 247 -20.27 0.05 -7.24
CA TYR A 247 -20.78 0.68 -6.03
C TYR A 247 -19.66 1.31 -5.17
N ALA A 248 -18.53 0.64 -5.04
CA ALA A 248 -17.36 1.15 -4.34
C ALA A 248 -16.76 2.40 -5.01
N ASP A 249 -16.62 2.40 -6.33
CA ASP A 249 -16.17 3.59 -7.08
C ASP A 249 -17.16 4.75 -6.98
N TRP A 250 -18.46 4.46 -6.97
CA TRP A 250 -19.50 5.47 -6.79
C TRP A 250 -19.37 6.16 -5.44
N GLN A 251 -19.26 5.41 -4.34
CA GLN A 251 -19.07 5.97 -3.00
C GLN A 251 -17.81 6.86 -2.92
N ALA A 252 -16.70 6.39 -3.49
CA ALA A 252 -15.45 7.14 -3.56
C ALA A 252 -15.59 8.43 -4.37
N SER A 253 -16.35 8.40 -5.46
CA SER A 253 -16.56 9.55 -6.31
C SER A 253 -17.45 10.60 -5.66
N GLN A 254 -18.51 10.15 -4.97
CA GLN A 254 -19.33 11.03 -4.14
C GLN A 254 -18.49 11.68 -3.03
N ALA A 255 -17.60 10.93 -2.39
CA ALA A 255 -16.72 11.47 -1.35
C ALA A 255 -15.77 12.56 -1.88
N LEU A 256 -15.20 12.36 -3.07
CA LEU A 256 -14.29 13.32 -3.70
C LEU A 256 -14.99 14.46 -4.46
N GLY A 257 -16.33 14.47 -4.53
CA GLY A 257 -17.08 15.46 -5.31
C GLY A 257 -16.83 15.34 -6.82
N VAL A 258 -16.52 14.14 -7.32
CA VAL A 258 -16.30 13.89 -8.74
C VAL A 258 -17.65 13.69 -9.42
N THR A 259 -18.01 14.60 -10.31
CA THR A 259 -19.20 14.44 -11.16
C THR A 259 -19.00 13.26 -12.11
N GLN A 260 -19.95 12.31 -12.07
CA GLN A 260 -19.96 11.14 -12.93
C GLN A 260 -21.17 11.20 -13.87
N GLN A 261 -21.01 10.69 -15.10
CA GLN A 261 -22.16 10.56 -16.01
C GLN A 261 -22.99 9.32 -15.61
N PRO A 262 -24.34 9.40 -15.61
CA PRO A 262 -25.19 8.29 -15.20
C PRO A 262 -24.94 6.99 -15.98
N GLU A 263 -24.53 7.10 -17.23
CA GLU A 263 -24.28 5.99 -18.15
C GLU A 263 -23.11 5.09 -17.71
N TYR A 264 -22.16 5.62 -16.94
CA TYR A 264 -21.02 4.84 -16.42
C TYR A 264 -21.47 3.67 -15.55
N TRP A 265 -22.58 3.82 -14.83
CA TRP A 265 -23.08 2.79 -13.91
C TRP A 265 -23.99 1.77 -14.59
N GLN A 266 -24.32 1.96 -15.88
CA GLN A 266 -25.19 1.05 -16.62
C GLN A 266 -24.58 -0.36 -16.72
N HIS A 267 -23.25 -0.46 -16.78
CA HIS A 267 -22.53 -1.73 -16.80
C HIS A 267 -22.87 -2.65 -15.62
N MET A 268 -23.19 -2.08 -14.44
CA MET A 268 -23.67 -2.83 -13.28
C MET A 268 -25.04 -3.47 -13.54
N LEU A 269 -25.98 -2.70 -14.08
CA LEU A 269 -27.33 -3.20 -14.37
C LEU A 269 -27.35 -4.20 -15.53
N ASP A 270 -26.53 -3.97 -16.56
CA ASP A 270 -26.41 -4.89 -17.70
C ASP A 270 -25.84 -6.25 -17.26
N SER A 271 -24.80 -6.22 -16.42
CA SER A 271 -24.20 -7.44 -15.85
C SER A 271 -25.20 -8.18 -14.95
N TYR A 272 -25.94 -7.45 -14.11
CA TYR A 272 -27.03 -8.02 -13.32
C TYR A 272 -28.11 -8.66 -14.19
N ALA A 273 -28.62 -7.95 -15.20
CA ALA A 273 -29.69 -8.43 -16.06
C ALA A 273 -29.33 -9.74 -16.79
N GLU A 274 -28.07 -9.88 -17.21
CA GLU A 274 -27.58 -11.08 -17.90
C GLU A 274 -27.44 -12.30 -16.97
N GLN A 275 -27.10 -12.09 -15.70
CA GLN A 275 -26.72 -13.18 -14.78
C GLN A 275 -27.70 -13.41 -13.62
N ALA A 276 -28.69 -12.54 -13.42
CA ALA A 276 -29.58 -12.54 -12.26
C ALA A 276 -30.27 -13.89 -11.99
N ASP A 277 -30.62 -14.65 -13.03
CA ASP A 277 -31.29 -15.94 -12.87
C ASP A 277 -30.38 -17.01 -12.24
N ASN A 278 -29.07 -16.87 -12.38
CA ASN A 278 -28.06 -17.77 -11.82
C ASN A 278 -27.47 -17.26 -10.49
N MET A 279 -27.83 -16.04 -10.06
CA MET A 279 -27.32 -15.44 -8.83
C MET A 279 -28.09 -15.93 -7.58
N PRO A 280 -27.41 -16.12 -6.45
CA PRO A 280 -28.08 -16.29 -5.15
C PRO A 280 -29.02 -15.11 -4.84
N LEU A 281 -30.17 -15.38 -4.21
CA LEU A 281 -31.16 -14.32 -3.88
C LEU A 281 -30.56 -13.18 -3.06
N LEU A 282 -29.67 -13.49 -2.11
CA LEU A 282 -28.98 -12.47 -1.31
C LEU A 282 -28.12 -11.56 -2.18
N HIS A 283 -27.38 -12.11 -3.14
CA HIS A 283 -26.55 -11.31 -4.05
C HIS A 283 -27.43 -10.40 -4.91
N ARG A 284 -28.56 -10.91 -5.40
CA ARG A 284 -29.52 -10.09 -6.17
C ARG A 284 -30.07 -8.93 -5.34
N ALA A 285 -30.47 -9.20 -4.10
CA ALA A 285 -30.97 -8.18 -3.18
C ALA A 285 -29.91 -7.10 -2.91
N LEU A 286 -28.66 -7.49 -2.65
CA LEU A 286 -27.56 -6.55 -2.42
C LEU A 286 -27.27 -5.67 -3.65
N VAL A 287 -27.17 -6.26 -4.83
CA VAL A 287 -26.94 -5.52 -6.09
C VAL A 287 -28.05 -4.49 -6.33
N LEU A 288 -29.31 -4.86 -6.12
CA LEU A 288 -30.43 -3.93 -6.31
C LEU A 288 -30.52 -2.86 -5.21
N ALA A 289 -30.12 -3.17 -3.97
CA ALA A 289 -30.02 -2.18 -2.91
C ALA A 289 -28.97 -1.11 -3.25
N TRP A 290 -27.79 -1.52 -3.71
CA TRP A 290 -26.76 -0.58 -4.18
C TRP A 290 -27.23 0.24 -5.38
N ALA A 291 -27.89 -0.38 -6.35
CA ALA A 291 -28.46 0.33 -7.50
C ALA A 291 -29.47 1.40 -7.06
N GLN A 292 -30.28 1.13 -6.03
CA GLN A 292 -31.21 2.09 -5.47
C GLN A 292 -30.49 3.25 -4.77
N GLU A 293 -29.45 3.00 -3.97
CA GLU A 293 -28.63 4.04 -3.36
C GLU A 293 -27.94 4.94 -4.39
N MET A 294 -27.51 4.34 -5.50
CA MET A 294 -26.93 5.04 -6.65
C MET A 294 -27.97 5.79 -7.50
N ASN A 295 -29.26 5.74 -7.15
CA ASN A 295 -30.38 6.31 -7.89
C ASN A 295 -30.55 5.75 -9.33
N LEU A 296 -30.18 4.49 -9.54
CA LEU A 296 -30.33 3.81 -10.84
C LEU A 296 -31.77 3.29 -11.04
N PRO A 297 -32.23 3.18 -12.30
CA PRO A 297 -33.59 2.73 -12.63
C PRO A 297 -33.78 1.21 -12.39
N CYS A 298 -34.01 0.81 -11.14
CA CYS A 298 -34.09 -0.59 -10.72
C CYS A 298 -35.50 -1.08 -10.34
N LYS A 299 -36.55 -0.25 -10.47
CA LYS A 299 -37.92 -0.58 -9.98
C LYS A 299 -38.48 -1.90 -10.54
N THR A 300 -38.31 -2.15 -11.84
CA THR A 300 -38.79 -3.38 -12.49
C THR A 300 -38.00 -4.60 -12.03
N LEU A 301 -36.69 -4.45 -11.84
CA LEU A 301 -35.80 -5.50 -11.34
C LEU A 301 -36.14 -5.88 -9.88
N LEU A 302 -36.46 -4.89 -9.04
CA LEU A 302 -36.93 -5.09 -7.66
C LEU A 302 -38.22 -5.90 -7.62
N LYS A 303 -39.21 -5.56 -8.46
CA LYS A 303 -40.45 -6.35 -8.57
C LYS A 303 -40.17 -7.81 -8.93
N GLY A 304 -39.25 -8.05 -9.88
CA GLY A 304 -38.85 -9.40 -10.26
C GLY A 304 -38.15 -10.18 -9.12
N LEU A 305 -37.42 -9.48 -8.25
CA LEU A 305 -36.83 -10.07 -7.04
C LEU A 305 -37.91 -10.43 -6.00
N ASP A 306 -38.88 -9.54 -5.75
CA ASP A 306 -39.99 -9.78 -4.83
C ASP A 306 -40.78 -11.03 -5.21
N GLU A 307 -41.09 -11.18 -6.51
CA GLU A 307 -41.75 -12.37 -7.04
C GLU A 307 -40.90 -13.65 -6.83
N ALA A 308 -39.58 -13.56 -7.00
CA ALA A 308 -38.67 -14.68 -6.77
C ALA A 308 -38.59 -15.08 -5.29
N ILE A 309 -38.61 -14.11 -4.37
CA ILE A 309 -38.66 -14.34 -2.92
C ILE A 309 -39.98 -15.02 -2.54
N ALA A 310 -41.12 -14.50 -3.03
CA ALA A 310 -42.44 -15.05 -2.76
C ALA A 310 -42.59 -16.51 -3.24
N ARG A 311 -42.01 -16.85 -4.40
CA ARG A 311 -41.99 -18.23 -4.92
C ARG A 311 -41.14 -19.21 -4.10
N ARG A 312 -40.13 -18.73 -3.37
CA ARG A 312 -39.35 -19.59 -2.44
C ARG A 312 -40.05 -19.78 -1.10
N GLY A 313 -40.73 -18.74 -0.59
CA GLY A 313 -41.48 -18.81 0.65
C GLY A 313 -42.73 -19.71 0.61
N THR A 314 -43.15 -20.14 -0.59
CA THR A 314 -44.30 -21.01 -0.83
C THR A 314 -43.92 -22.49 -1.03
N LYS A 315 -42.62 -22.84 -1.05
CA LYS A 315 -42.16 -24.23 -1.01
C LYS A 315 -41.95 -24.66 0.45
N THR A 316 -43.04 -25.04 1.11
CA THR A 316 -43.10 -25.83 2.35
C THR A 316 -44.04 -26.98 2.13
#